data_AF-A0AAD6RTB2-F1
#
_entry.id   AF-A0AAD6RTB2-F1
#
_cell.length_a   1.000
_cell.length_b   1.000
_cell.length_c   1.000
_cell.angle_alpha   90.00
_cell.angle_beta   90.00
_cell.angle_gamma   90.00
#
_symmetry.space_group_name_H-M   'P 1'
#
loop_
_entity.id
_entity.type
_entity.pdbx_description
1 polymer ?
#
loop_
_entity_poly.entity_id
_entity_poly.type
_entity_poly.pdbx_seq_one_letter_code
_entity_poly.pdbx_strand_id
1 'polypeptide(L)'
;MKSLPDDDPRSFKSQADVHCAYCDGAYHQAGFPDLDLQIHFSWLFFPWHRLYLYYYERILGRLIDDPTFALPFWNWDAPAGMQMPAIFTDPQSSLYDPLRDANHQPPTLLDLNYAKGDANPDPAKAEELYKPTLFFGKPYRAGDDPSPGMGTIETTPHTQLHIWTGDPNQTNGENMGNFYSAGRDPIFYCHHSNVDRMWDLWKKIPGGKRKDFEDPDWLNSEFLFWDENKELVRVKVKDTLDTKKLRYGYQDVPIPWLKTRPTPKFTRQEKSRRAAGKTVVLTPISAFPVVLDKVISVEVSRPKKSRSATEKEDEDEVLVIEGIEYEENQLIKFDVLVNDEPDSPGGPDKSEFAGSFVNVPHKHAKKSKTTMVLGITGLLEDLEAEGDDTLVVTFVPRFGGDFVTVANVKIEFVAD
;
A
#
# COMPACT_ATOMS: atom_id res chain seq x y z
N MET A 1 -22.67 -2.49 18.21
CA MET A 1 -22.61 -2.77 16.76
C MET A 1 -22.88 -4.23 16.41
N LYS A 2 -22.09 -5.20 16.93
CA LYS A 2 -22.27 -6.65 16.67
C LYS A 2 -23.64 -7.23 17.07
N SER A 3 -24.39 -6.57 17.95
CA SER A 3 -25.73 -6.98 18.41
C SER A 3 -26.89 -6.40 17.58
N LEU A 4 -26.61 -5.51 16.62
CA LEU A 4 -27.66 -4.98 15.75
C LEU A 4 -28.13 -6.06 14.76
N PRO A 5 -29.40 -6.03 14.34
CA PRO A 5 -29.88 -6.86 13.23
C PRO A 5 -29.04 -6.67 11.96
N ASP A 6 -28.83 -7.75 11.21
CA ASP A 6 -27.99 -7.73 10.00
C ASP A 6 -28.50 -6.77 8.91
N ASP A 7 -29.80 -6.47 8.88
CA ASP A 7 -30.45 -5.52 7.97
C ASP A 7 -30.38 -4.05 8.44
N ASP A 8 -29.88 -3.79 9.66
CA ASP A 8 -29.51 -2.44 10.07
C ASP A 8 -28.22 -2.06 9.34
N PRO A 9 -28.19 -0.96 8.55
CA PRO A 9 -26.99 -0.56 7.81
C PRO A 9 -25.80 -0.23 8.70
N ARG A 10 -26.04 -0.03 10.00
CA ARG A 10 -25.03 0.25 11.03
C ARG A 10 -24.52 -1.02 11.72
N SER A 11 -25.08 -2.20 11.41
CA SER A 11 -24.64 -3.47 11.98
C SER A 11 -23.21 -3.80 11.58
N PHE A 12 -22.53 -4.62 12.38
CA PHE A 12 -21.13 -4.97 12.09
C PHE A 12 -21.01 -5.71 10.75
N LYS A 13 -21.99 -6.55 10.43
CA LYS A 13 -22.08 -7.23 9.13
C LYS A 13 -22.27 -6.22 8.00
N SER A 14 -23.25 -5.32 8.10
CA SER A 14 -23.49 -4.32 7.05
C SER A 14 -22.29 -3.41 6.84
N GLN A 15 -21.60 -2.99 7.90
CA GLN A 15 -20.37 -2.21 7.79
C GLN A 15 -19.28 -3.00 7.06
N ALA A 16 -18.99 -4.25 7.47
CA ALA A 16 -18.03 -5.10 6.77
C ALA A 16 -18.37 -5.28 5.27
N ASP A 17 -19.66 -5.41 4.95
CA ASP A 17 -20.15 -5.56 3.58
C ASP A 17 -19.98 -4.28 2.74
N VAL A 18 -19.85 -3.09 3.35
CA VAL A 18 -19.50 -1.84 2.62
C VAL A 18 -18.15 -2.00 1.94
N HIS A 19 -17.14 -2.48 2.66
CA HIS A 19 -15.81 -2.73 2.08
C HIS A 19 -15.88 -3.78 0.97
N CYS A 20 -16.56 -4.90 1.22
CA CYS A 20 -16.78 -5.92 0.20
C CYS A 20 -17.40 -5.33 -1.08
N ALA A 21 -18.45 -4.51 -0.96
CA ALA A 21 -19.17 -3.99 -2.11
C ALA A 21 -18.33 -3.05 -3.00
N TYR A 22 -17.51 -2.19 -2.40
CA TYR A 22 -16.67 -1.24 -3.14
C TYR A 22 -15.36 -1.86 -3.66
N CYS A 23 -14.98 -3.05 -3.20
CA CYS A 23 -13.68 -3.65 -3.48
C CYS A 23 -13.76 -4.98 -4.25
N ASP A 24 -14.91 -5.66 -4.25
CA ASP A 24 -15.12 -6.98 -4.88
C ASP A 24 -16.19 -6.91 -5.99
N GLY A 25 -16.31 -5.77 -6.66
CA GLY A 25 -17.08 -5.63 -7.90
C GLY A 25 -18.62 -5.61 -7.77
N ALA A 26 -19.16 -5.22 -6.61
CA ALA A 26 -20.62 -5.14 -6.44
C ALA A 26 -21.26 -3.90 -7.10
N TYR A 27 -20.45 -2.88 -7.40
CA TYR A 27 -20.90 -1.65 -8.06
C TYR A 27 -20.23 -1.49 -9.43
N HIS A 28 -21.02 -1.08 -10.41
CA HIS A 28 -20.52 -0.67 -11.73
C HIS A 28 -20.47 0.85 -11.85
N GLN A 29 -19.64 1.34 -12.76
CA GLN A 29 -19.50 2.76 -13.03
C GLN A 29 -20.76 3.29 -13.74
N ALA A 30 -21.31 4.40 -13.24
CA ALA A 30 -22.51 4.99 -13.83
C ALA A 30 -22.26 5.41 -15.28
N GLY A 31 -23.06 4.89 -16.22
CA GLY A 31 -22.87 5.11 -17.66
C GLY A 31 -21.93 4.10 -18.34
N PHE A 32 -21.27 3.23 -17.59
CA PHE A 32 -20.34 2.20 -18.08
C PHE A 32 -20.62 0.87 -17.35
N PRO A 33 -21.75 0.18 -17.67
CA PRO A 33 -22.21 -0.99 -16.91
C PRO A 33 -21.28 -2.20 -16.98
N ASP A 34 -20.39 -2.25 -17.98
CA ASP A 34 -19.40 -3.32 -18.14
C ASP A 34 -18.09 -3.05 -17.37
N LEU A 35 -17.99 -1.90 -16.70
CA LEU A 35 -16.83 -1.53 -15.90
C LEU A 35 -17.20 -1.48 -14.41
N ASP A 36 -16.51 -2.29 -13.62
CA ASP A 36 -16.64 -2.28 -12.17
C ASP A 36 -16.02 -1.00 -11.59
N LEU A 37 -16.59 -0.54 -10.47
CA LEU A 37 -15.97 0.47 -9.61
C LEU A 37 -14.99 -0.22 -8.66
N GLN A 38 -13.74 0.22 -8.66
CA GLN A 38 -12.71 -0.26 -7.73
C GLN A 38 -12.05 0.92 -7.02
N ILE A 39 -12.17 0.96 -5.69
CA ILE A 39 -11.59 2.05 -4.89
C ILE A 39 -10.11 1.84 -4.57
N HIS A 40 -9.64 0.59 -4.66
CA HIS A 40 -8.22 0.25 -4.54
C HIS A 40 -7.46 0.51 -5.84
N PHE A 41 -6.13 0.42 -5.77
CA PHE A 41 -5.19 0.58 -6.87
C PHE A 41 -5.38 1.91 -7.60
N SER A 42 -5.73 2.98 -6.88
CA SER A 42 -5.99 4.30 -7.46
C SER A 42 -5.93 5.41 -6.42
N TRP A 43 -5.95 6.66 -6.92
CA TRP A 43 -6.07 7.87 -6.10
C TRP A 43 -7.32 7.95 -5.21
N LEU A 44 -8.31 7.05 -5.36
CA LEU A 44 -9.52 7.03 -4.54
C LEU A 44 -9.33 6.29 -3.21
N PHE A 45 -8.23 5.53 -3.07
CA PHE A 45 -7.93 4.70 -1.90
C PHE A 45 -8.06 5.49 -0.59
N PHE A 46 -7.30 6.56 -0.44
CA PHE A 46 -7.28 7.36 0.79
C PHE A 46 -8.62 8.04 1.12
N PRO A 47 -9.22 8.86 0.23
CA PRO A 47 -10.44 9.57 0.57
C PRO A 47 -11.64 8.63 0.79
N TRP A 48 -11.71 7.50 0.09
CA TRP A 48 -12.76 6.52 0.34
C TRP A 48 -12.63 5.89 1.72
N HIS A 49 -11.43 5.42 2.10
CA HIS A 49 -11.20 4.83 3.42
C HIS A 49 -11.38 5.85 4.56
N ARG A 50 -10.98 7.11 4.37
CA ARG A 50 -11.27 8.20 5.32
C ARG A 50 -12.76 8.35 5.58
N LEU A 51 -13.58 8.38 4.52
CA LEU A 51 -15.03 8.48 4.66
C LEU A 51 -15.65 7.25 5.30
N TYR A 52 -15.14 6.07 4.94
CA TYR A 52 -15.59 4.83 5.53
C TYR A 52 -15.38 4.81 7.04
N LEU A 53 -14.17 5.17 7.49
CA LEU A 53 -13.86 5.29 8.93
C LEU A 53 -14.65 6.41 9.59
N TYR A 54 -14.84 7.55 8.93
CA TYR A 54 -15.60 8.68 9.46
C TYR A 54 -17.02 8.26 9.86
N TYR A 55 -17.75 7.58 8.97
CA TYR A 55 -19.10 7.12 9.30
C TYR A 55 -19.07 5.95 10.29
N TYR A 56 -18.11 5.02 10.17
CA TYR A 56 -17.97 3.90 11.11
C TYR A 56 -17.74 4.39 12.55
N GLU A 57 -16.84 5.36 12.76
CA GLU A 57 -16.56 5.98 14.06
C GLU A 57 -17.81 6.67 14.65
N ARG A 58 -18.52 7.46 13.84
CA ARG A 58 -19.76 8.12 14.27
C ARG A 58 -20.86 7.16 14.64
N ILE A 59 -21.00 6.07 13.87
CA ILE A 59 -21.94 4.99 14.18
C ILE A 59 -21.59 4.38 15.53
N LEU A 60 -20.32 4.06 15.78
CA LEU A 60 -19.89 3.50 17.07
C LEU A 60 -20.19 4.45 18.23
N GLY A 61 -19.83 5.73 18.11
CA GLY A 61 -20.13 6.74 19.13
C GLY A 61 -21.63 6.90 19.38
N ARG A 62 -22.45 6.89 18.32
CA ARG A 62 -23.91 6.95 18.41
C ARG A 62 -24.51 5.75 19.15
N LEU A 63 -23.95 4.55 18.98
CA LEU A 63 -24.47 3.33 19.60
C LEU A 63 -24.19 3.23 21.10
N ILE A 64 -23.28 4.04 21.62
CA ILE A 64 -22.93 4.11 23.06
C ILE A 64 -23.24 5.47 23.69
N ASP A 65 -23.91 6.35 22.95
CA ASP A 65 -24.21 7.74 23.34
C ASP A 65 -22.97 8.55 23.77
N ASP A 66 -21.84 8.32 23.09
CA ASP A 66 -20.60 9.07 23.27
C ASP A 66 -20.30 9.93 22.02
N PRO A 67 -20.57 11.25 22.08
CA PRO A 67 -20.31 12.14 20.94
C PRO A 67 -18.83 12.46 20.75
N THR A 68 -17.95 11.96 21.61
CA THR A 68 -16.49 12.16 21.59
C THR A 68 -15.72 10.87 21.33
N PHE A 69 -16.42 9.76 21.09
CA PHE A 69 -15.81 8.49 20.76
C PHE A 69 -14.85 8.65 19.58
N ALA A 70 -13.66 8.07 19.70
CA ALA A 70 -12.63 8.06 18.67
C ALA A 70 -12.09 6.65 18.48
N LEU A 71 -11.86 6.25 17.24
CA LEU A 71 -11.22 5.00 16.88
C LEU A 71 -9.74 5.00 17.30
N PRO A 72 -9.22 3.89 17.84
CA PRO A 72 -7.79 3.73 17.97
C PRO A 72 -7.14 3.61 16.58
N PHE A 73 -5.85 3.92 16.49
CA PHE A 73 -5.01 3.60 15.35
C PHE A 73 -3.96 2.57 15.75
N TRP A 74 -3.75 1.55 14.91
CA TRP A 74 -2.67 0.60 15.12
C TRP A 74 -1.36 1.28 14.73
N ASN A 75 -0.58 1.72 15.72
CA ASN A 75 0.65 2.49 15.55
C ASN A 75 1.85 1.65 15.05
N TRP A 76 1.65 0.89 13.96
CA TRP A 76 2.65 -0.01 13.37
C TRP A 76 3.88 0.71 12.80
N ASP A 77 3.83 2.04 12.65
CA ASP A 77 4.96 2.87 12.23
C ASP A 77 5.89 3.27 13.40
N ALA A 78 5.63 2.79 14.62
CA ALA A 78 6.52 2.95 15.76
C ALA A 78 6.79 1.62 16.47
N PRO A 79 8.01 1.38 17.01
CA PRO A 79 8.39 0.08 17.59
C PRO A 79 7.39 -0.50 18.61
N ALA A 80 6.85 0.34 19.50
CA ALA A 80 5.91 -0.09 20.53
C ALA A 80 4.54 -0.54 19.98
N GLY A 81 4.19 -0.14 18.74
CA GLY A 81 2.95 -0.51 18.08
C GLY A 81 3.12 -1.53 16.95
N MET A 82 4.31 -2.10 16.75
CA MET A 82 4.56 -3.12 15.71
C MET A 82 4.00 -4.50 16.06
N GLN A 83 3.60 -4.74 17.31
CA GLN A 83 2.87 -5.96 17.67
C GLN A 83 1.36 -5.75 17.45
N MET A 84 0.63 -6.85 17.21
CA MET A 84 -0.82 -6.81 17.25
C MET A 84 -1.29 -6.24 18.61
N PRO A 85 -2.12 -5.18 18.64
CA PRO A 85 -2.46 -4.54 19.91
C PRO A 85 -3.26 -5.50 20.81
N ALA A 86 -2.88 -5.60 22.09
CA ALA A 86 -3.43 -6.59 23.02
C ALA A 86 -4.96 -6.54 23.20
N ILE A 87 -5.60 -5.39 22.95
CA ILE A 87 -7.06 -5.26 22.99
C ILE A 87 -7.79 -6.13 21.95
N PHE A 88 -7.09 -6.53 20.89
CA PHE A 88 -7.60 -7.41 19.84
C PHE A 88 -7.31 -8.89 20.10
N THR A 89 -6.40 -9.25 21.02
CA THR A 89 -5.91 -10.63 21.16
C THR A 89 -6.63 -11.45 22.22
N ASP A 90 -7.40 -10.82 23.11
CA ASP A 90 -8.19 -11.51 24.14
C ASP A 90 -9.42 -12.18 23.50
N PRO A 91 -9.54 -13.54 23.52
CA PRO A 91 -10.69 -14.24 22.94
C PRO A 91 -12.05 -13.90 23.55
N GLN A 92 -12.09 -13.24 24.72
CA GLN A 92 -13.33 -12.76 25.33
C GLN A 92 -13.70 -11.32 24.91
N SER A 93 -12.80 -10.63 24.22
CA SER A 93 -13.02 -9.26 23.73
C SER A 93 -13.98 -9.26 22.54
N SER A 94 -14.85 -8.25 22.49
CA SER A 94 -15.67 -7.99 21.29
C SER A 94 -14.83 -7.58 20.07
N LEU A 95 -13.55 -7.26 20.26
CA LEU A 95 -12.59 -6.90 19.21
C LEU A 95 -11.81 -8.12 18.67
N TYR A 96 -11.98 -9.29 19.30
CA TYR A 96 -11.31 -10.51 18.85
C TYR A 96 -11.91 -11.05 17.55
N ASP A 97 -11.04 -11.66 16.76
CA ASP A 97 -11.36 -12.44 15.58
C ASP A 97 -10.51 -13.73 15.60
N PRO A 98 -11.12 -14.92 15.52
CA PRO A 98 -10.38 -16.18 15.46
C PRO A 98 -9.70 -16.42 14.11
N LEU A 99 -10.06 -15.69 13.05
CA LEU A 99 -9.52 -15.85 11.70
C LEU A 99 -8.34 -14.89 11.45
N ARG A 100 -7.31 -15.04 12.29
CA ARG A 100 -6.01 -14.36 12.15
C ARG A 100 -4.88 -15.39 12.17
N ASP A 101 -3.72 -15.04 11.62
CA ASP A 101 -2.55 -15.92 11.70
C ASP A 101 -2.15 -16.17 13.17
N ALA A 102 -2.18 -17.45 13.56
CA ALA A 102 -1.83 -17.88 14.91
C ALA A 102 -0.34 -17.66 15.24
N ASN A 103 0.53 -17.60 14.23
CA ASN A 103 1.97 -17.36 14.40
C ASN A 103 2.32 -15.88 14.58
N HIS A 104 1.37 -14.99 14.27
CA HIS A 104 1.55 -13.54 14.33
C HIS A 104 0.89 -12.91 15.57
N GLN A 105 0.46 -13.73 16.54
CA GLN A 105 0.05 -13.24 17.85
C GLN A 105 1.24 -12.65 18.62
N PRO A 106 1.03 -11.68 19.52
CA PRO A 106 2.10 -11.13 20.34
C PRO A 106 2.88 -12.23 21.08
N PRO A 107 4.21 -12.09 21.22
CA PRO A 107 5.01 -10.88 20.99
C PRO A 107 5.57 -10.72 19.57
N THR A 108 5.05 -11.45 18.57
CA THR A 108 5.53 -11.35 17.19
C THR A 108 5.43 -9.92 16.66
N LEU A 109 6.53 -9.43 16.07
CA LEU A 109 6.56 -8.15 15.38
C LEU A 109 6.00 -8.28 13.98
N LEU A 110 5.26 -7.26 13.56
CA LEU A 110 4.89 -7.06 12.18
C LEU A 110 6.13 -6.92 11.31
N ASP A 111 6.08 -7.59 10.16
CA ASP A 111 7.01 -7.41 9.05
C ASP A 111 6.39 -6.44 8.03
N LEU A 112 6.96 -5.23 7.90
CA LEU A 112 6.46 -4.22 6.98
C LEU A 112 6.71 -4.58 5.52
N ASN A 113 7.59 -5.55 5.24
CA ASN A 113 7.85 -6.10 3.92
C ASN A 113 7.47 -7.60 3.84
N TYR A 114 6.52 -8.03 4.69
CA TYR A 114 6.11 -9.42 4.84
C TYR A 114 6.09 -10.20 3.53
N ALA A 115 6.83 -11.30 3.49
CA ALA A 115 6.62 -12.34 2.50
C ALA A 115 6.38 -13.69 3.17
N LYS A 116 5.46 -14.47 2.59
CA LYS A 116 5.10 -15.77 3.12
C LYS A 116 6.33 -16.67 3.24
N GLY A 117 6.62 -17.11 4.47
CA GLY A 117 7.75 -17.98 4.79
C GLY A 117 9.02 -17.25 5.24
N ASP A 118 9.02 -15.91 5.25
CA ASP A 118 10.11 -15.15 5.85
C ASP A 118 10.14 -15.31 7.37
N ALA A 119 11.33 -15.18 7.95
CA ALA A 119 11.49 -15.19 9.40
C ALA A 119 10.95 -13.88 9.99
N ASN A 120 10.34 -13.97 11.17
CA ASN A 120 9.86 -12.78 11.87
C ASN A 120 11.00 -11.75 12.08
N PRO A 121 10.70 -10.44 12.00
CA PRO A 121 11.70 -9.39 12.19
C PRO A 121 12.38 -9.49 13.56
N ASP A 122 13.69 -9.23 13.57
CA ASP A 122 14.45 -9.01 14.79
C ASP A 122 14.03 -7.66 15.39
N PRO A 123 13.54 -7.58 16.64
CA PRO A 123 13.20 -6.31 17.29
C PRO A 123 14.32 -5.28 17.30
N ALA A 124 15.59 -5.72 17.29
CA ALA A 124 16.74 -4.82 17.22
C ALA A 124 17.00 -4.25 15.81
N LYS A 125 16.33 -4.79 14.79
CA LYS A 125 16.46 -4.43 13.37
C LYS A 125 15.09 -4.25 12.72
N ALA A 126 14.04 -4.00 13.51
CA ALA A 126 12.69 -3.87 12.99
C ALA A 126 12.68 -2.84 11.86
N GLU A 127 12.01 -3.19 10.77
CA GLU A 127 11.97 -2.34 9.60
C GLU A 127 11.33 -1.01 9.96
N GLU A 128 12.00 0.06 9.59
CA GLU A 128 11.47 1.40 9.75
C GLU A 128 10.91 1.85 8.41
N LEU A 129 9.70 2.43 8.45
CA LEU A 129 9.11 3.06 7.27
C LEU A 129 10.06 4.13 6.71
N TYR A 130 10.00 4.38 5.41
CA TYR A 130 10.68 5.53 4.79
C TYR A 130 9.67 6.57 4.33
N LYS A 131 10.12 7.82 4.14
CA LYS A 131 9.28 8.96 3.73
C LYS A 131 8.64 8.67 2.36
N PRO A 132 7.30 8.51 2.29
CA PRO A 132 6.66 8.16 1.03
C PRO A 132 6.59 9.37 0.08
N THR A 133 6.92 9.13 -1.18
CA THR A 133 6.56 9.96 -2.35
C THR A 133 5.42 9.27 -3.11
N LEU A 134 4.83 9.89 -4.15
CA LEU A 134 3.79 9.25 -4.99
C LEU A 134 2.63 8.62 -4.19
N PHE A 135 2.10 9.39 -3.26
CA PHE A 135 1.37 8.90 -2.10
C PHE A 135 0.01 8.24 -2.42
N PHE A 136 -0.80 8.89 -3.27
CA PHE A 136 -2.21 8.53 -3.45
C PHE A 136 -2.45 7.40 -4.46
N GLY A 137 -1.57 7.21 -5.44
CA GLY A 137 -1.79 6.32 -6.58
C GLY A 137 -2.22 7.05 -7.85
N LYS A 138 -2.51 6.29 -8.90
CA LYS A 138 -2.77 6.84 -10.24
C LYS A 138 -4.22 7.35 -10.40
N PRO A 139 -4.45 8.29 -11.33
CA PRO A 139 -5.79 8.74 -11.68
C PRO A 139 -6.73 7.61 -12.09
N TYR A 140 -7.97 7.71 -11.64
CA TYR A 140 -9.07 6.81 -11.96
C TYR A 140 -10.37 7.62 -12.14
N ARG A 141 -10.93 7.56 -13.34
CA ARG A 141 -12.11 8.33 -13.76
C ARG A 141 -13.19 7.40 -14.30
N ALA A 142 -14.41 7.91 -14.39
CA ALA A 142 -15.50 7.15 -15.01
C ALA A 142 -15.16 6.83 -16.48
N GLY A 143 -15.27 5.56 -16.86
CA GLY A 143 -14.88 5.03 -18.16
C GLY A 143 -13.50 4.40 -18.19
N ASP A 144 -12.69 4.55 -17.14
CA ASP A 144 -11.39 3.88 -17.02
C ASP A 144 -11.55 2.42 -16.59
N ASP A 145 -10.61 1.57 -17.03
CA ASP A 145 -10.44 0.23 -16.48
C ASP A 145 -10.08 0.32 -14.97
N PRO A 146 -10.55 -0.63 -14.15
CA PRO A 146 -10.21 -0.66 -12.73
C PRO A 146 -8.71 -0.87 -12.51
N SER A 147 -8.25 -0.47 -11.33
CA SER A 147 -6.89 -0.69 -10.84
C SER A 147 -5.75 -0.03 -11.63
N PRO A 148 -5.81 1.28 -11.94
CA PRO A 148 -4.80 1.96 -12.74
C PRO A 148 -3.38 1.94 -12.13
N GLY A 149 -3.25 1.95 -10.81
CA GLY A 149 -1.98 1.85 -10.10
C GLY A 149 -2.03 2.38 -8.66
N MET A 150 -1.48 1.60 -7.73
CA MET A 150 -1.48 1.88 -6.29
C MET A 150 -0.59 3.06 -5.93
N GLY A 151 -0.93 3.72 -4.82
CA GLY A 151 -0.03 4.63 -4.12
C GLY A 151 1.01 3.89 -3.28
N THR A 152 2.01 4.61 -2.79
CA THR A 152 3.10 4.01 -2.00
C THR A 152 2.59 3.34 -0.73
N ILE A 153 1.75 4.00 0.06
CA ILE A 153 1.22 3.43 1.31
C ILE A 153 0.27 2.27 1.07
N GLU A 154 -0.58 2.36 0.04
CA GLU A 154 -1.50 1.28 -0.33
C GLU A 154 -0.74 0.00 -0.68
N THR A 155 0.39 0.17 -1.38
CA THR A 155 1.31 -0.92 -1.72
C THR A 155 2.02 -1.44 -0.48
N THR A 156 2.76 -0.57 0.20
CA THR A 156 3.51 -0.89 1.41
C THR A 156 3.43 0.26 2.40
N PRO A 157 2.97 0.04 3.65
CA PRO A 157 2.82 -1.28 4.27
C PRO A 157 1.37 -1.81 4.32
N HIS A 158 0.37 -1.08 3.83
CA HIS A 158 -1.06 -1.47 3.94
C HIS A 158 -1.29 -2.92 3.53
N THR A 159 -0.84 -3.32 2.35
CA THR A 159 -1.07 -4.67 1.82
C THR A 159 -0.38 -5.74 2.65
N GLN A 160 0.83 -5.50 3.15
CA GLN A 160 1.56 -6.43 4.01
C GLN A 160 0.83 -6.66 5.33
N LEU A 161 0.26 -5.61 5.94
CA LEU A 161 -0.52 -5.79 7.16
C LEU A 161 -1.79 -6.62 6.95
N HIS A 162 -2.44 -6.46 5.80
CA HIS A 162 -3.58 -7.31 5.41
C HIS A 162 -3.16 -8.79 5.37
N ILE A 163 -2.10 -9.11 4.64
CA ILE A 163 -1.64 -10.49 4.46
C ILE A 163 -1.06 -11.06 5.76
N TRP A 164 -0.28 -10.29 6.51
CA TRP A 164 0.30 -10.68 7.79
C TRP A 164 -0.80 -10.97 8.83
N THR A 165 -1.90 -10.23 8.81
CA THR A 165 -2.95 -10.41 9.83
C THR A 165 -3.88 -11.59 9.50
N GLY A 166 -4.21 -11.82 8.22
CA GLY A 166 -5.16 -12.86 7.79
C GLY A 166 -4.71 -14.28 8.15
N ASP A 167 -5.66 -15.19 8.39
CA ASP A 167 -5.33 -16.59 8.69
C ASP A 167 -4.95 -17.35 7.41
N PRO A 168 -3.68 -17.77 7.24
CA PRO A 168 -3.23 -18.48 6.05
C PRO A 168 -3.84 -19.88 5.89
N ASN A 169 -4.55 -20.40 6.90
CA ASN A 169 -5.26 -21.67 6.83
C ASN A 169 -6.67 -21.55 6.26
N GLN A 170 -7.19 -20.32 6.09
CA GLN A 170 -8.46 -20.09 5.41
C GLN A 170 -8.27 -20.12 3.89
N THR A 171 -9.35 -20.40 3.16
CA THR A 171 -9.29 -20.64 1.71
C THR A 171 -8.73 -19.44 0.94
N ASN A 172 -9.03 -18.22 1.37
CA ASN A 172 -8.61 -16.99 0.71
C ASN A 172 -7.83 -16.05 1.65
N GLY A 173 -7.37 -16.53 2.81
CA GLY A 173 -6.65 -15.72 3.81
C GLY A 173 -7.58 -14.90 4.72
N GLU A 174 -8.84 -15.32 4.88
CA GLU A 174 -9.82 -14.64 5.72
C GLU A 174 -9.32 -14.43 7.17
N ASN A 175 -9.69 -13.35 7.86
CA ASN A 175 -10.50 -12.23 7.35
C ASN A 175 -9.63 -11.16 6.68
N MET A 176 -8.56 -10.69 7.35
CA MET A 176 -7.76 -9.55 6.89
C MET A 176 -7.00 -9.78 5.57
N GLY A 177 -6.65 -11.01 5.23
CA GLY A 177 -5.88 -11.33 4.01
C GLY A 177 -6.68 -11.27 2.71
N ASN A 178 -7.93 -10.84 2.75
CA ASN A 178 -8.77 -10.66 1.57
C ASN A 178 -9.73 -9.47 1.71
N PHE A 179 -9.84 -8.64 0.67
CA PHE A 179 -10.69 -7.45 0.72
C PHE A 179 -12.17 -7.75 0.95
N TYR A 180 -12.72 -8.85 0.44
CA TYR A 180 -14.15 -9.15 0.64
C TYR A 180 -14.48 -9.45 2.13
N SER A 181 -13.49 -9.90 2.90
CA SER A 181 -13.66 -10.32 4.30
C SER A 181 -12.98 -9.40 5.32
N ALA A 182 -12.04 -8.53 4.92
CA ALA A 182 -11.20 -7.79 5.85
C ALA A 182 -12.01 -6.98 6.87
N GLY A 183 -13.08 -6.31 6.44
CA GLY A 183 -13.96 -5.54 7.34
C GLY A 183 -14.71 -6.36 8.40
N ARG A 184 -14.66 -7.70 8.33
CA ARG A 184 -15.24 -8.62 9.33
C ARG A 184 -14.33 -8.78 10.56
N ASP A 185 -13.07 -8.36 10.46
CA ASP A 185 -12.16 -8.27 11.59
C ASP A 185 -12.17 -6.84 12.18
N PRO A 186 -12.48 -6.64 13.47
CA PRO A 186 -12.42 -5.32 14.09
C PRO A 186 -11.06 -4.60 13.97
N ILE A 187 -9.94 -5.33 13.81
CA ILE A 187 -8.61 -4.73 13.66
C ILE A 187 -8.44 -4.01 12.32
N PHE A 188 -9.25 -4.34 11.30
CA PHE A 188 -9.27 -3.66 10.01
C PHE A 188 -9.42 -2.14 10.16
N TYR A 189 -10.40 -1.72 10.95
CA TYR A 189 -10.69 -0.29 11.16
C TYR A 189 -9.57 0.42 11.93
N CYS A 190 -8.90 -0.30 12.83
CA CYS A 190 -7.74 0.20 13.58
C CYS A 190 -6.48 0.33 12.69
N HIS A 191 -6.28 -0.64 11.79
CA HIS A 191 -5.23 -0.60 10.77
C HIS A 191 -5.45 0.59 9.82
N HIS A 192 -6.64 0.69 9.23
CA HIS A 192 -7.00 1.77 8.31
C HIS A 192 -7.03 3.14 8.99
N SER A 193 -7.29 3.21 10.30
CA SER A 193 -7.13 4.45 11.07
C SER A 193 -5.66 4.93 11.07
N ASN A 194 -4.68 4.03 11.11
CA ASN A 194 -3.28 4.45 10.95
C ASN A 194 -2.92 4.75 9.49
N VAL A 195 -3.54 4.09 8.51
CA VAL A 195 -3.41 4.46 7.09
C VAL A 195 -3.93 5.88 6.87
N ASP A 196 -5.09 6.24 7.41
CA ASP A 196 -5.63 7.60 7.34
C ASP A 196 -4.71 8.62 8.07
N ARG A 197 -4.15 8.23 9.22
CA ARG A 197 -3.12 9.01 9.92
C ARG A 197 -1.91 9.26 9.02
N MET A 198 -1.46 8.29 8.20
CA MET A 198 -0.34 8.50 7.29
C MET A 198 -0.58 9.65 6.31
N TRP A 199 -1.82 9.87 5.86
CA TRP A 199 -2.15 11.01 5.01
C TRP A 199 -1.96 12.34 5.75
N ASP A 200 -2.42 12.44 6.99
CA ASP A 200 -2.20 13.63 7.81
C ASP A 200 -0.70 13.87 8.09
N LEU A 201 0.07 12.80 8.35
CA LEU A 201 1.51 12.89 8.56
C LEU A 201 2.27 13.26 7.30
N TRP A 202 1.92 12.68 6.15
CA TRP A 202 2.59 12.92 4.87
C TRP A 202 2.60 14.42 4.54
N LYS A 203 1.49 15.11 4.74
CA LYS A 203 1.38 16.58 4.56
C LYS A 203 2.26 17.39 5.53
N LYS A 204 2.66 16.81 6.66
CA LYS A 204 3.47 17.44 7.70
C LYS A 204 4.96 17.10 7.60
N ILE A 205 5.37 16.21 6.70
CA ILE A 205 6.79 15.86 6.51
C ILE A 205 7.56 17.11 6.07
N PRO A 206 8.62 17.53 6.79
CA PRO A 206 9.41 18.71 6.43
C PRO A 206 10.03 18.61 5.03
N GLY A 207 10.14 19.76 4.35
CA GLY A 207 10.97 19.92 3.15
C GLY A 207 10.37 19.39 1.85
N GLY A 208 9.04 19.40 1.65
CA GLY A 208 8.44 19.04 0.37
C GLY A 208 7.18 19.83 0.02
N LYS A 209 6.80 19.80 -1.26
CA LYS A 209 5.56 20.37 -1.81
C LYS A 209 4.38 19.39 -1.73
N ARG A 210 4.36 18.51 -0.72
CA ARG A 210 3.35 17.47 -0.52
C ARG A 210 1.97 18.09 -0.33
N LYS A 211 1.13 17.99 -1.36
CA LYS A 211 -0.21 18.59 -1.40
C LYS A 211 -1.24 17.59 -1.87
N ASP A 212 -2.47 17.77 -1.39
CA ASP A 212 -3.61 17.07 -1.94
C ASP A 212 -3.78 17.45 -3.42
N PHE A 213 -4.30 16.53 -4.24
CA PHE A 213 -4.52 16.82 -5.66
C PHE A 213 -5.53 17.97 -5.85
N GLU A 214 -5.26 18.82 -6.84
CA GLU A 214 -6.16 19.89 -7.27
C GLU A 214 -7.03 19.46 -8.48
N ASP A 215 -6.84 18.24 -8.98
CA ASP A 215 -7.59 17.70 -10.12
C ASP A 215 -9.11 17.67 -9.80
N PRO A 216 -9.94 18.33 -10.62
CA PRO A 216 -11.37 18.41 -10.38
C PRO A 216 -12.08 17.06 -10.45
N ASP A 217 -11.57 16.08 -11.20
CA ASP A 217 -12.16 14.74 -11.28
C ASP A 217 -11.95 13.99 -9.96
N TRP A 218 -10.76 14.12 -9.36
CA TRP A 218 -10.49 13.58 -8.03
C TRP A 218 -11.33 14.29 -6.96
N LEU A 219 -11.29 15.63 -6.92
CA LEU A 219 -12.00 16.43 -5.92
C LEU A 219 -13.53 16.25 -5.95
N ASN A 220 -14.10 16.04 -7.13
CA ASN A 220 -15.55 15.88 -7.30
C ASN A 220 -16.03 14.43 -7.33
N SER A 221 -15.13 13.45 -7.23
CA SER A 221 -15.50 12.05 -7.02
C SER A 221 -16.41 11.90 -5.81
N GLU A 222 -17.43 11.05 -5.92
CA GLU A 222 -18.52 10.92 -4.95
C GLU A 222 -18.69 9.48 -4.49
N PHE A 223 -19.00 9.33 -3.20
CA PHE A 223 -19.31 8.02 -2.60
C PHE A 223 -20.60 8.10 -1.78
N LEU A 224 -21.21 6.93 -1.58
CA LEU A 224 -22.42 6.77 -0.78
C LEU A 224 -22.11 5.94 0.47
N PHE A 225 -22.50 6.47 1.63
CA PHE A 225 -22.38 5.79 2.93
C PHE A 225 -23.68 5.94 3.71
N TRP A 226 -23.95 4.99 4.61
CA TRP A 226 -25.00 5.17 5.62
C TRP A 226 -24.41 5.87 6.84
N ASP A 227 -25.08 6.91 7.33
CA ASP A 227 -24.66 7.62 8.53
C ASP A 227 -25.18 6.95 9.82
N GLU A 228 -24.88 7.56 10.97
CA GLU A 228 -25.33 7.05 12.27
C GLU A 228 -26.86 7.10 12.50
N ASN A 229 -27.58 7.85 11.67
CA ASN A 229 -29.03 8.04 11.67
C ASN A 229 -29.75 7.12 10.68
N LYS A 230 -29.01 6.25 9.97
CA LYS A 230 -29.52 5.40 8.88
C LYS A 230 -29.99 6.21 7.68
N GLU A 231 -29.34 7.33 7.41
CA GLU A 231 -29.56 8.12 6.20
C GLU A 231 -28.45 7.81 5.20
N LEU A 232 -28.83 7.61 3.94
CA LEU A 232 -27.86 7.41 2.87
C LEU A 232 -27.34 8.78 2.43
N VAL A 233 -26.06 9.02 2.65
CA VAL A 233 -25.41 10.31 2.40
C VAL A 233 -24.41 10.19 1.25
N ARG A 234 -24.40 11.23 0.42
CA ARG A 234 -23.48 11.38 -0.71
C ARG A 234 -22.40 12.38 -0.32
N VAL A 235 -21.15 11.99 -0.45
CA VAL A 235 -20.00 12.81 0.00
C VAL A 235 -18.96 12.89 -1.09
N LYS A 236 -18.30 14.04 -1.20
CA LYS A 236 -17.22 14.29 -2.17
C LYS A 236 -15.86 14.25 -1.50
N VAL A 237 -14.86 13.83 -2.27
CA VAL A 237 -13.45 13.83 -1.85
C VAL A 237 -12.98 15.20 -1.33
N LYS A 238 -13.34 16.29 -2.01
CA LYS A 238 -12.92 17.64 -1.59
C LYS A 238 -13.37 18.03 -0.17
N ASP A 239 -14.40 17.39 0.35
CA ASP A 239 -14.93 17.68 1.68
C ASP A 239 -14.18 16.92 2.79
N THR A 240 -13.22 16.05 2.42
CA THR A 240 -12.49 15.16 3.35
C THR A 240 -11.02 15.53 3.56
N LEU A 241 -10.55 16.57 2.87
CA LEU A 241 -9.12 16.94 2.85
C LEU A 241 -8.62 17.46 4.21
N ASP A 242 -9.52 18.07 4.99
CA ASP A 242 -9.25 18.66 6.29
C ASP A 242 -9.99 17.91 7.40
N THR A 243 -9.26 17.08 8.15
CA THR A 243 -9.79 16.28 9.25
C THR A 243 -10.40 17.13 10.37
N LYS A 244 -9.98 18.39 10.52
CA LYS A 244 -10.58 19.32 11.49
C LYS A 244 -12.02 19.69 11.12
N LYS A 245 -12.34 19.78 9.83
CA LYS A 245 -13.73 19.98 9.37
C LYS A 245 -14.58 18.74 9.58
N LEU A 246 -13.96 17.56 9.51
CA LEU A 246 -14.55 16.28 9.91
C LEU A 246 -14.58 16.09 11.44
N ARG A 247 -14.00 17.02 12.21
CA ARG A 247 -14.01 17.07 13.68
C ARG A 247 -13.26 15.94 14.38
N TYR A 248 -12.22 15.41 13.75
CA TYR A 248 -11.30 14.46 14.40
C TYR A 248 -9.85 14.86 14.13
N GLY A 249 -8.95 14.23 14.87
CA GLY A 249 -7.51 14.33 14.70
C GLY A 249 -6.81 13.22 15.46
N TYR A 250 -5.54 12.99 15.14
CA TYR A 250 -4.75 11.95 15.77
C TYR A 250 -4.00 12.46 16.99
N GLN A 251 -3.86 11.60 17.99
CA GLN A 251 -2.95 11.86 19.11
C GLN A 251 -1.53 12.03 18.58
N ASP A 252 -0.84 13.08 19.02
CA ASP A 252 0.57 13.27 18.72
C ASP A 252 1.41 12.19 19.44
N VAL A 253 2.09 11.38 18.64
CA VAL A 253 3.01 10.33 19.10
C VAL A 253 4.34 10.45 18.35
N PRO A 254 5.46 9.96 18.90
CA PRO A 254 6.75 9.99 18.22
C PRO A 254 6.68 9.33 16.83
N ILE A 255 7.35 9.94 15.86
CA ILE A 255 7.42 9.49 14.46
C ILE A 255 8.89 9.14 14.16
N PRO A 256 9.38 7.96 14.57
CA PRO A 256 10.80 7.62 14.51
C PRO A 256 11.34 7.60 13.07
N TRP A 257 10.50 7.14 12.13
CA TRP A 257 10.84 6.98 10.72
C TRP A 257 11.16 8.29 9.97
N LEU A 258 10.86 9.47 10.53
CA LEU A 258 11.25 10.74 9.92
C LEU A 258 12.78 10.93 9.81
N LYS A 259 13.54 10.21 10.64
CA LYS A 259 15.01 10.25 10.69
C LYS A 259 15.65 9.04 10.01
N THR A 260 14.85 8.11 9.53
CA THR A 260 15.31 6.90 8.88
C THR A 260 15.57 7.18 7.42
N ARG A 261 16.71 6.71 6.94
CA ARG A 261 17.04 6.64 5.51
C ARG A 261 17.67 5.27 5.26
N PRO A 262 17.24 4.53 4.24
CA PRO A 262 17.92 3.32 3.80
C PRO A 262 19.41 3.59 3.57
N THR A 263 20.23 2.56 3.75
CA THR A 263 21.68 2.66 3.53
C THR A 263 22.11 1.73 2.40
N PRO A 264 23.05 2.13 1.53
CA PRO A 264 23.52 1.26 0.46
C PRO A 264 24.12 -0.02 1.05
N LYS A 265 23.80 -1.17 0.43
CA LYS A 265 24.33 -2.47 0.85
C LYS A 265 25.85 -2.54 0.76
N PHE A 266 26.40 -1.91 -0.27
CA PHE A 266 27.84 -1.82 -0.53
C PHE A 266 28.21 -0.39 -0.94
N THR A 267 29.40 0.06 -0.55
CA THR A 267 29.95 1.31 -1.08
C THR A 267 30.22 1.18 -2.59
N ARG A 268 30.29 2.30 -3.30
CA ARG A 268 30.59 2.32 -4.75
C ARG A 268 31.91 1.60 -5.09
N GLN A 269 32.92 1.72 -4.24
CA GLN A 269 34.20 1.03 -4.41
C GLN A 269 34.06 -0.49 -4.28
N GLU A 270 33.26 -0.96 -3.32
CA GLU A 270 32.98 -2.38 -3.12
C GLU A 270 32.17 -2.95 -4.28
N LYS A 271 31.15 -2.23 -4.77
CA LYS A 271 30.39 -2.63 -5.97
C LYS A 271 31.30 -2.78 -7.18
N SER A 272 32.17 -1.80 -7.43
CA SER A 272 33.12 -1.84 -8.54
C SER A 272 34.07 -3.05 -8.46
N ARG A 273 34.56 -3.38 -7.25
CA ARG A 273 35.41 -4.56 -7.01
C ARG A 273 34.66 -5.87 -7.19
N ARG A 274 33.39 -5.94 -6.76
CA ARG A 274 32.55 -7.15 -6.83
C ARG A 274 32.02 -7.41 -8.24
N ALA A 275 31.80 -6.35 -9.03
CA ALA A 275 31.48 -6.45 -10.45
C ALA A 275 32.69 -6.95 -11.28
N ALA A 276 33.92 -6.72 -10.82
CA ALA A 276 35.12 -7.18 -11.51
C ALA A 276 35.18 -8.73 -11.57
N GLY A 277 34.85 -9.29 -12.73
CA GLY A 277 34.87 -10.73 -13.00
C GLY A 277 33.53 -11.46 -12.82
N LYS A 278 32.46 -10.77 -12.41
CA LYS A 278 31.08 -11.30 -12.46
C LYS A 278 30.41 -10.87 -13.75
N THR A 279 29.89 -11.82 -14.53
CA THR A 279 29.00 -11.51 -15.66
C THR A 279 27.56 -11.65 -15.18
N VAL A 280 26.86 -10.52 -15.03
CA VAL A 280 25.41 -10.54 -14.78
C VAL A 280 24.71 -10.82 -16.11
N VAL A 281 23.87 -11.85 -16.14
CA VAL A 281 23.05 -12.15 -17.32
C VAL A 281 21.85 -11.22 -17.29
N LEU A 282 21.84 -10.26 -18.21
CA LEU A 282 20.72 -9.32 -18.36
C LEU A 282 19.70 -9.86 -19.36
N THR A 283 18.43 -9.75 -18.98
CA THR A 283 17.29 -9.95 -19.87
C THR A 283 17.19 -8.73 -20.78
N PRO A 284 17.24 -8.88 -22.11
CA PRO A 284 17.05 -7.76 -23.02
C PRO A 284 15.67 -7.13 -22.81
N ILE A 285 15.57 -5.79 -22.83
CA ILE A 285 14.27 -5.11 -22.72
C ILE A 285 13.27 -5.56 -23.81
N SER A 286 13.79 -5.96 -24.99
CA SER A 286 12.98 -6.52 -26.10
C SER A 286 12.39 -7.90 -25.82
N ALA A 287 12.76 -8.56 -24.72
CA ALA A 287 12.18 -9.83 -24.32
C ALA A 287 10.87 -9.68 -23.54
N PHE A 288 10.50 -8.45 -23.13
CA PHE A 288 9.20 -8.17 -22.53
C PHE A 288 8.07 -8.30 -23.56
N PRO A 289 6.89 -8.83 -23.18
CA PRO A 289 6.45 -9.16 -21.82
C PRO A 289 7.12 -10.42 -21.24
N VAL A 290 7.39 -10.40 -19.93
CA VAL A 290 8.05 -11.51 -19.21
C VAL A 290 7.21 -11.98 -18.03
N VAL A 291 7.12 -13.29 -17.84
CA VAL A 291 6.59 -13.90 -16.61
C VAL A 291 7.66 -13.80 -15.52
N LEU A 292 7.30 -13.44 -14.30
CA LEU A 292 8.24 -13.33 -13.18
C LEU A 292 8.34 -14.65 -12.40
N ASP A 293 8.57 -15.76 -13.09
CA ASP A 293 8.77 -17.10 -12.48
C ASP A 293 10.14 -17.27 -11.80
N LYS A 294 11.06 -16.35 -12.06
CA LYS A 294 12.42 -16.32 -11.51
C LYS A 294 12.95 -14.89 -11.42
N VAL A 295 14.09 -14.73 -10.76
CA VAL A 295 14.82 -13.46 -10.71
C VAL A 295 15.26 -13.09 -12.13
N ILE A 296 14.93 -11.87 -12.54
CA ILE A 296 15.39 -11.29 -13.80
C ILE A 296 15.99 -9.91 -13.55
N SER A 297 17.04 -9.58 -14.29
CA SER A 297 17.64 -8.25 -14.29
C SER A 297 17.62 -7.67 -15.70
N VAL A 298 17.30 -6.40 -15.83
CA VAL A 298 17.21 -5.68 -17.12
C VAL A 298 17.89 -4.33 -17.00
N GLU A 299 18.60 -3.94 -18.04
CA GLU A 299 19.16 -2.58 -18.14
C GLU A 299 18.09 -1.61 -18.66
N VAL A 300 17.90 -0.50 -17.94
CA VAL A 300 16.89 0.52 -18.25
C VAL A 300 17.58 1.86 -18.43
N SER A 301 17.35 2.50 -19.59
CA SER A 301 17.91 3.82 -19.89
C SER A 301 17.23 4.91 -19.08
N ARG A 302 18.03 5.88 -18.62
CA ARG A 302 17.52 7.06 -17.92
C ARG A 302 17.29 8.21 -18.91
N PRO A 303 16.21 8.99 -18.77
CA PRO A 303 15.96 10.14 -19.65
C PRO A 303 17.01 11.25 -19.49
N LYS A 304 17.56 11.42 -18.28
CA LYS A 304 18.57 12.43 -17.97
C LYS A 304 19.38 12.04 -16.73
N LYS A 305 20.70 12.23 -16.81
CA LYS A 305 21.64 12.07 -15.69
C LYS A 305 22.03 13.41 -15.07
N SER A 306 22.57 13.36 -13.85
CA SER A 306 23.16 14.49 -13.12
C SER A 306 22.23 15.71 -13.03
N ARG A 307 20.97 15.47 -12.66
CA ARG A 307 19.95 16.52 -12.47
C ARG A 307 20.37 17.47 -11.35
N SER A 308 20.06 18.76 -11.52
CA SER A 308 20.26 19.77 -10.50
C SER A 308 19.28 19.60 -9.33
N ALA A 309 19.60 20.20 -8.17
CA ALA A 309 18.71 20.16 -7.00
C ALA A 309 17.32 20.74 -7.31
N THR A 310 17.24 21.81 -8.10
CA THR A 310 15.95 22.42 -8.51
C THR A 310 15.14 21.47 -9.39
N GLU A 311 15.77 20.79 -10.35
CA GLU A 311 15.05 19.83 -11.19
C GLU A 311 14.46 18.70 -10.35
N LYS A 312 15.22 18.15 -9.39
CA LYS A 312 14.74 17.11 -8.48
C LYS A 312 13.64 17.58 -7.54
N GLU A 313 13.58 18.88 -7.21
CA GLU A 313 12.52 19.47 -6.39
C GLU A 313 11.23 19.73 -7.19
N ASP A 314 11.34 19.83 -8.52
CA ASP A 314 10.20 20.09 -9.40
C ASP A 314 9.60 18.80 -9.98
N GLU A 315 10.43 17.79 -10.25
CA GLU A 315 9.97 16.50 -10.77
C GLU A 315 10.73 15.34 -10.11
N ASP A 316 10.01 14.33 -9.67
CA ASP A 316 10.58 13.07 -9.23
C ASP A 316 11.04 12.23 -10.43
N GLU A 317 12.23 11.63 -10.32
CA GLU A 317 12.64 10.55 -11.23
C GLU A 317 12.01 9.25 -10.72
N VAL A 318 11.22 8.62 -11.58
CA VAL A 318 10.41 7.45 -11.22
C VAL A 318 10.71 6.25 -12.12
N LEU A 319 10.70 5.05 -11.53
CA LEU A 319 10.69 3.79 -12.23
C LEU A 319 9.23 3.35 -12.43
N VAL A 320 8.82 3.15 -13.68
CA VAL A 320 7.46 2.74 -14.06
C VAL A 320 7.49 1.32 -14.58
N ILE A 321 6.73 0.45 -13.93
CA ILE A 321 6.56 -0.95 -14.30
C ILE A 321 5.15 -1.07 -14.88
N GLU A 322 5.09 -1.15 -16.21
CA GLU A 322 3.84 -1.04 -16.96
C GLU A 322 3.27 -2.41 -17.31
N GLY A 323 1.94 -2.46 -17.33
CA GLY A 323 1.19 -3.64 -17.75
C GLY A 323 1.54 -4.87 -16.93
N ILE A 324 1.52 -4.71 -15.61
CA ILE A 324 1.57 -5.84 -14.67
C ILE A 324 0.24 -6.56 -14.81
N GLU A 325 0.22 -7.67 -15.54
CA GLU A 325 -0.94 -8.53 -15.73
C GLU A 325 -0.88 -9.69 -14.75
N TYR A 326 -1.93 -9.89 -13.96
CA TYR A 326 -1.93 -10.85 -12.86
C TYR A 326 -3.31 -11.50 -12.64
N GLU A 327 -3.32 -12.65 -11.97
CA GLU A 327 -4.55 -13.32 -11.51
C GLU A 327 -4.99 -12.77 -10.15
N GLU A 328 -6.16 -12.14 -10.09
CA GLU A 328 -6.63 -11.40 -8.91
C GLU A 328 -6.82 -12.28 -7.67
N ASN A 329 -7.15 -13.56 -7.85
CA ASN A 329 -7.35 -14.52 -6.77
C ASN A 329 -6.06 -15.14 -6.24
N GLN A 330 -4.90 -14.77 -6.82
CA GLN A 330 -3.60 -15.27 -6.39
C GLN A 330 -2.91 -14.25 -5.49
N LEU A 331 -2.32 -14.75 -4.41
CA LEU A 331 -1.42 -13.98 -3.58
C LEU A 331 -0.09 -13.85 -4.35
N ILE A 332 0.30 -12.61 -4.69
CA ILE A 332 1.48 -12.33 -5.55
C ILE A 332 2.34 -11.27 -4.89
N LYS A 333 3.65 -11.47 -4.86
CA LYS A 333 4.64 -10.45 -4.48
C LYS A 333 5.91 -10.60 -5.28
N PHE A 334 6.42 -9.48 -5.76
CA PHE A 334 7.79 -9.37 -6.23
C PHE A 334 8.41 -8.07 -5.73
N ASP A 335 9.70 -8.14 -5.41
CA ASP A 335 10.49 -6.98 -5.01
C ASP A 335 11.21 -6.41 -6.23
N VAL A 336 11.47 -5.11 -6.20
CA VAL A 336 12.14 -4.37 -7.26
C VAL A 336 13.38 -3.72 -6.68
N LEU A 337 14.53 -4.09 -7.22
CA LEU A 337 15.83 -3.61 -6.79
C LEU A 337 16.49 -2.81 -7.92
N VAL A 338 17.25 -1.78 -7.55
CA VAL A 338 17.99 -0.93 -8.47
C VAL A 338 19.48 -1.00 -8.13
N ASN A 339 20.29 -1.35 -9.13
CA ASN A 339 21.76 -1.49 -9.03
C ASN A 339 22.22 -2.39 -7.87
N ASP A 340 21.51 -3.49 -7.63
CA ASP A 340 21.90 -4.54 -6.69
C ASP A 340 22.55 -5.75 -7.38
N GLU A 341 23.16 -6.62 -6.58
CA GLU A 341 23.66 -7.93 -7.04
C GLU A 341 22.50 -8.95 -7.15
N PRO A 342 22.18 -9.48 -8.35
CA PRO A 342 21.05 -10.39 -8.52
C PRO A 342 21.16 -11.69 -7.72
N ASP A 343 22.39 -12.17 -7.49
CA ASP A 343 22.65 -13.41 -6.74
C ASP A 343 22.56 -13.23 -5.21
N SER A 344 22.49 -11.98 -4.74
CA SER A 344 22.37 -11.64 -3.33
C SER A 344 21.52 -10.37 -3.24
N PRO A 345 20.19 -10.48 -3.35
CA PRO A 345 19.32 -9.32 -3.20
C PRO A 345 19.40 -8.75 -1.77
N GLY A 346 19.39 -7.42 -1.66
CA GLY A 346 19.22 -6.67 -0.43
C GLY A 346 17.77 -6.68 0.05
N GLY A 347 17.57 -6.42 1.33
CA GLY A 347 16.26 -6.23 1.93
C GLY A 347 15.81 -4.77 1.88
N PRO A 348 14.61 -4.48 2.42
CA PRO A 348 14.01 -3.14 2.42
C PRO A 348 14.77 -2.11 3.29
N ASP A 349 15.72 -2.56 4.11
CA ASP A 349 16.64 -1.69 4.85
C ASP A 349 17.77 -1.12 3.97
N LYS A 350 17.88 -1.58 2.71
CA LYS A 350 18.93 -1.21 1.76
C LYS A 350 18.45 -0.21 0.73
N SER A 351 19.31 0.76 0.38
CA SER A 351 18.99 1.77 -0.64
C SER A 351 18.73 1.16 -2.01
N GLU A 352 19.28 -0.01 -2.32
CA GLU A 352 18.99 -0.73 -3.55
C GLU A 352 17.53 -1.19 -3.67
N PHE A 353 16.82 -1.34 -2.56
CA PHE A 353 15.42 -1.76 -2.56
C PHE A 353 14.51 -0.58 -2.91
N ALA A 354 13.92 -0.62 -4.11
CA ALA A 354 13.07 0.45 -4.60
C ALA A 354 11.60 0.28 -4.16
N GLY A 355 11.14 -0.95 -3.93
CA GLY A 355 9.80 -1.26 -3.47
C GLY A 355 9.35 -2.67 -3.84
N SER A 356 8.08 -2.98 -3.59
CA SER A 356 7.47 -4.27 -3.94
C SER A 356 6.14 -4.05 -4.61
N PHE A 357 5.76 -4.93 -5.53
CA PHE A 357 4.37 -5.12 -5.90
C PHE A 357 3.77 -6.20 -4.99
N VAL A 358 2.55 -5.99 -4.49
CA VAL A 358 1.83 -7.02 -3.75
C VAL A 358 0.35 -7.02 -4.16
N ASN A 359 -0.20 -8.19 -4.46
CA ASN A 359 -1.64 -8.38 -4.69
C ASN A 359 -2.27 -9.06 -3.48
N VAL A 360 -3.25 -8.42 -2.85
CA VAL A 360 -4.20 -9.09 -1.94
C VAL A 360 -5.22 -9.83 -2.80
N PRO A 361 -5.44 -11.14 -2.58
CA PRO A 361 -6.42 -11.89 -3.34
C PRO A 361 -7.82 -11.26 -3.30
N HIS A 362 -8.50 -11.26 -4.44
CA HIS A 362 -9.95 -11.04 -4.53
C HIS A 362 -10.65 -12.39 -4.64
N LYS A 363 -11.97 -12.44 -4.42
CA LYS A 363 -12.71 -13.70 -4.50
C LYS A 363 -12.81 -14.23 -5.94
N HIS A 364 -12.80 -13.33 -6.92
CA HIS A 364 -13.03 -13.64 -8.32
C HIS A 364 -11.73 -14.01 -9.04
N ALA A 365 -11.76 -15.13 -9.79
CA ALA A 365 -10.64 -15.55 -10.63
C ALA A 365 -10.66 -14.79 -11.97
N LYS A 366 -10.31 -13.50 -11.93
CA LYS A 366 -10.21 -12.60 -13.09
C LYS A 366 -8.74 -12.23 -13.31
N LYS A 367 -8.38 -11.94 -14.56
CA LYS A 367 -7.10 -11.31 -14.88
C LYS A 367 -7.27 -9.80 -14.86
N SER A 368 -6.36 -9.13 -14.18
CA SER A 368 -6.32 -7.69 -14.11
C SER A 368 -4.96 -7.15 -14.50
N LYS A 369 -4.94 -5.86 -14.82
CA LYS A 369 -3.77 -5.16 -15.32
C LYS A 369 -3.59 -3.88 -14.54
N THR A 370 -2.38 -3.62 -14.08
CA THR A 370 -2.06 -2.41 -13.33
C THR A 370 -0.69 -1.84 -13.72
N THR A 371 -0.36 -0.70 -13.14
CA THR A 371 0.95 -0.05 -13.24
C THR A 371 1.47 0.22 -11.84
N MET A 372 2.76 -0.02 -11.63
CA MET A 372 3.46 0.34 -10.40
C MET A 372 4.46 1.45 -10.70
N VAL A 373 4.50 2.48 -9.83
CA VAL A 373 5.39 3.63 -9.96
C VAL A 373 6.20 3.76 -8.68
N LEU A 374 7.52 3.77 -8.81
CA LEU A 374 8.45 3.88 -7.69
C LEU A 374 9.31 5.14 -7.82
N GLY A 375 9.33 5.99 -6.80
CA GLY A 375 10.25 7.13 -6.74
C GLY A 375 11.68 6.64 -6.52
N ILE A 376 12.58 7.02 -7.43
CA ILE A 376 14.00 6.61 -7.36
C ILE A 376 14.95 7.80 -7.19
N THR A 377 14.47 9.05 -7.13
CA THR A 377 15.32 10.24 -6.93
C THR A 377 16.27 10.10 -5.74
N GLY A 378 15.75 9.87 -4.53
CA GLY A 378 16.57 9.72 -3.31
C GLY A 378 17.44 8.47 -3.31
N LEU A 379 16.95 7.39 -3.92
CA LEU A 379 17.68 6.13 -4.11
C LEU A 379 18.94 6.35 -4.95
N LEU A 380 18.85 7.12 -6.04
CA LEU A 380 19.99 7.37 -6.93
C LEU A 380 21.08 8.19 -6.26
N GLU A 381 20.72 9.10 -5.36
CA GLU A 381 21.66 9.83 -4.52
C GLU A 381 22.39 8.88 -3.55
N ASP A 382 21.64 7.99 -2.89
CA ASP A 382 22.20 7.04 -1.93
C ASP A 382 23.17 6.06 -2.60
N LEU A 383 22.84 5.61 -3.81
CA LEU A 383 23.66 4.68 -4.57
C LEU A 383 24.82 5.35 -5.34
N GLU A 384 24.94 6.68 -5.28
CA GLU A 384 25.86 7.49 -6.09
C GLU A 384 25.73 7.23 -7.61
N ALA A 385 24.51 6.89 -8.07
CA ALA A 385 24.20 6.46 -9.43
C ALA A 385 23.68 7.60 -10.33
N GLU A 386 23.66 8.84 -9.81
CA GLU A 386 23.11 9.98 -10.53
C GLU A 386 23.80 10.28 -11.86
N GLY A 387 25.07 9.94 -12.01
CA GLY A 387 25.86 10.14 -13.23
C GLY A 387 25.75 9.01 -14.26
N ASP A 388 25.03 7.94 -13.95
CA ASP A 388 24.94 6.77 -14.81
C ASP A 388 23.88 6.99 -15.90
N ASP A 389 24.14 6.51 -17.11
CA ASP A 389 23.21 6.61 -18.26
C ASP A 389 22.11 5.53 -18.21
N THR A 390 22.40 4.41 -17.58
CA THR A 390 21.50 3.26 -17.43
C THR A 390 21.51 2.78 -15.97
N LEU A 391 20.43 2.09 -15.58
CA LEU A 391 20.33 1.38 -14.31
C LEU A 391 20.05 -0.09 -14.59
N VAL A 392 20.54 -0.97 -13.71
CA VAL A 392 20.12 -2.37 -13.69
C VAL A 392 18.96 -2.50 -12.72
N VAL A 393 17.79 -2.85 -13.25
CA VAL A 393 16.58 -3.12 -12.47
C VAL A 393 16.42 -4.63 -12.34
N THR A 394 16.29 -5.12 -11.12
CA THR A 394 16.13 -6.53 -10.82
C THR A 394 14.75 -6.78 -10.21
N PHE A 395 13.99 -7.68 -10.82
CA PHE A 395 12.71 -8.17 -10.29
C PHE A 395 12.96 -9.49 -9.56
N VAL A 396 12.54 -9.55 -8.29
CA VAL A 396 12.73 -10.71 -7.41
C VAL A 396 11.36 -11.26 -7.01
N PRO A 397 10.84 -12.30 -7.68
CA PRO A 397 9.58 -12.92 -7.27
C PRO A 397 9.74 -13.55 -5.88
N ARG A 398 8.83 -13.22 -4.97
CA ARG A 398 8.78 -13.75 -3.60
C ARG A 398 7.78 -14.89 -3.48
N PHE A 399 6.60 -14.72 -4.08
CA PHE A 399 5.57 -15.75 -4.23
C PHE A 399 4.60 -15.37 -5.35
N GLY A 400 3.96 -16.37 -5.96
CA GLY A 400 2.97 -16.15 -7.02
C GLY A 400 3.55 -15.61 -8.34
N GLY A 401 4.88 -15.73 -8.54
CA GLY A 401 5.59 -15.23 -9.71
C GLY A 401 5.06 -15.78 -11.06
N ASP A 402 4.63 -17.04 -11.06
CA ASP A 402 4.03 -17.71 -12.24
C ASP A 402 2.70 -17.07 -12.68
N PHE A 403 2.04 -16.33 -11.79
CA PHE A 403 0.75 -15.69 -12.01
C PHE A 403 0.86 -14.20 -12.35
N VAL A 404 2.07 -13.69 -12.61
CA VAL A 404 2.29 -12.29 -12.98
C VAL A 404 3.21 -12.15 -14.18
N THR A 405 2.80 -11.30 -15.11
CA THR A 405 3.58 -10.89 -16.29
C THR A 405 3.79 -9.39 -16.26
N VAL A 406 5.00 -8.94 -16.55
CA VAL A 406 5.31 -7.51 -16.71
C VAL A 406 5.49 -7.21 -18.19
N ALA A 407 4.75 -6.21 -18.69
CA ALA A 407 4.78 -5.85 -20.11
C ALA A 407 5.94 -4.92 -20.48
N ASN A 408 6.36 -4.04 -19.58
CA ASN A 408 7.48 -3.12 -19.83
C ASN A 408 8.02 -2.52 -18.52
N VAL A 409 9.25 -2.00 -18.56
CA VAL A 409 9.83 -1.16 -17.50
C VAL A 409 10.56 0.03 -18.12
N LYS A 410 10.36 1.22 -17.55
CA LYS A 410 10.97 2.46 -18.03
C LYS A 410 11.22 3.44 -16.88
N ILE A 411 12.01 4.48 -17.14
CA ILE A 411 12.23 5.59 -16.21
C ILE A 411 11.69 6.87 -16.85
N GLU A 412 10.97 7.67 -16.07
CA GLU A 412 10.43 8.97 -16.51
C GLU A 412 10.47 10.01 -15.37
N PHE A 413 10.08 11.24 -15.69
CA PHE A 413 9.92 12.32 -14.71
C PHE A 413 8.45 12.59 -14.47
N VAL A 414 8.07 12.72 -13.20
CA VAL A 414 6.70 13.03 -12.77
C VAL A 414 6.74 14.29 -11.92
N ALA A 415 5.95 15.29 -12.29
CA ALA A 415 5.76 16.48 -11.46
C ALA A 415 4.89 16.14 -10.24
N ASP A 416 5.27 16.70 -9.10
CA ASP A 416 4.55 16.59 -7.81
C ASP A 416 3.17 17.25 -7.84
#